data_AF-A0A3B8W4Y6-F1
#
_entry.id   AF-A0A3B8W4Y6-F1
#
_cell.length_a   1.000
_cell.length_b   1.000
_cell.length_c   1.000
_cell.angle_alpha   90.00
_cell.angle_beta   90.00
_cell.angle_gamma   90.00
#
_symmetry.space_group_name_H-M   'P 1'
#
loop_
_entity.id
_entity.type
_entity.pdbx_description
1 polymer ?
#
loop_
_entity_poly.entity_id
_entity_poly.type
_entity_poly.pdbx_seq_one_letter_code
_entity_poly.pdbx_strand_id
1 'polypeptide(L)'
;ELLALGLVGTTIVPYNIFLGSGISKGQTLALMRAGLSVSVVIGGAITGWILLAGTLLPGFDSFQLVAEVFRERVGTWGAILFGLGLFAAGFSSAITSPFAAQVVAETVFGWRNRHAVKALGLFVLATGLVFGLSGRAPIPIIVVVQALNGLLLPLLTGLLIFLINDPRLVSRSAQPSWGYNLILLIVMMAVTRIGLTGILKSWQAVTGVAPVEWINGLVTGLVTAAVAALSIRKRLTSP
;
A
#
# COMPACT_ATOMS: atom_id res chain seq x y z
N GLU A 1 -6.70 -19.01 3.08
CA GLU A 1 -7.25 -17.83 2.37
C GLU A 1 -7.10 -16.50 3.09
N LEU A 2 -7.38 -16.40 4.41
CA LEU A 2 -7.35 -15.13 5.14
C LEU A 2 -5.97 -14.43 5.20
N LEU A 3 -4.88 -15.21 5.32
CA LEU A 3 -3.50 -14.69 5.31
C LEU A 3 -3.07 -14.21 3.92
N ALA A 4 -3.50 -14.89 2.85
CA ALA A 4 -3.22 -14.47 1.47
C ALA A 4 -3.93 -13.15 1.13
N LEU A 5 -5.20 -13.00 1.55
CA LEU A 5 -5.94 -11.73 1.42
C LEU A 5 -5.33 -10.59 2.26
N GLY A 6 -4.82 -10.90 3.45
CA GLY A 6 -4.10 -9.93 4.29
C GLY A 6 -2.80 -9.46 3.65
N LEU A 7 -2.00 -10.40 3.11
CA LEU A 7 -0.74 -10.11 2.45
C LEU A 7 -0.90 -9.23 1.19
N VAL A 8 -1.85 -9.58 0.32
CA VAL A 8 -2.08 -8.81 -0.91
C VAL A 8 -2.70 -7.44 -0.59
N GLY A 9 -3.48 -7.30 0.49
CA GLY A 9 -4.10 -6.03 0.88
C GLY A 9 -3.18 -5.02 1.54
N THR A 10 -2.06 -5.44 2.10
CA THR A 10 -1.13 -4.55 2.80
C THR A 10 0.09 -4.14 1.96
N THR A 11 0.25 -4.66 0.74
CA THR A 11 1.43 -4.40 -0.10
C THR A 11 1.37 -3.10 -0.88
N ILE A 12 0.16 -2.56 -1.13
CA ILE A 12 0.00 -1.33 -1.89
C ILE A 12 -0.48 -0.22 -0.96
N VAL A 13 0.45 0.65 -0.56
CA VAL A 13 0.12 1.79 0.29
C VAL A 13 -0.20 3.01 -0.59
N PRO A 14 -1.40 3.62 -0.46
CA PRO A 14 -1.83 4.77 -1.25
C PRO A 14 -0.80 5.90 -1.35
N TYR A 15 -0.05 6.19 -0.28
CA TYR A 15 0.94 7.26 -0.28
C TYR A 15 2.06 7.05 -1.31
N ASN A 16 2.39 5.79 -1.67
CA ASN A 16 3.43 5.49 -2.65
C ASN A 16 3.11 6.07 -4.04
N ILE A 17 1.82 6.21 -4.38
CA ILE A 17 1.38 6.82 -5.64
C ILE A 17 1.78 8.30 -5.66
N PHE A 18 1.56 9.01 -4.56
CA PHE A 18 1.91 10.43 -4.41
C PHE A 18 3.41 10.64 -4.25
N LEU A 19 4.08 9.74 -3.52
CA LEU A 19 5.53 9.76 -3.40
C LEU A 19 6.20 9.57 -4.77
N GLY A 20 5.69 8.62 -5.56
CA GLY A 20 6.15 8.36 -6.93
C GLY A 20 5.98 9.59 -7.84
N SER A 21 4.85 10.28 -7.77
CA SER A 21 4.62 11.49 -8.59
C SER A 21 5.46 12.69 -8.14
N GLY A 22 5.76 12.80 -6.85
CA GLY A 22 6.66 13.82 -6.30
C GLY A 22 8.10 13.63 -6.76
N ILE A 23 8.59 12.38 -6.73
CA ILE A 23 9.99 12.03 -7.10
C ILE A 23 10.18 11.95 -8.62
N SER A 24 9.12 11.68 -9.40
CA SER A 24 9.23 11.51 -10.86
C SER A 24 9.55 12.79 -11.64
N LYS A 25 9.58 13.97 -10.99
CA LYS A 25 9.88 15.25 -11.65
C LYS A 25 11.29 15.21 -12.27
N GLY A 26 11.37 15.41 -13.58
CA GLY A 26 12.63 15.38 -14.33
C GLY A 26 13.14 13.97 -14.69
N GLN A 27 12.36 12.92 -14.41
CA GLN A 27 12.70 11.54 -14.74
C GLN A 27 11.96 11.07 -16.01
N THR A 28 12.57 10.15 -16.76
CA THR A 28 11.94 9.55 -17.95
C THR A 28 11.02 8.39 -17.55
N LEU A 29 9.99 8.12 -18.36
CA LEU A 29 9.07 7.01 -18.13
C LEU A 29 9.78 5.65 -18.10
N ALA A 30 10.78 5.46 -18.95
CA ALA A 30 11.56 4.22 -18.98
C ALA A 30 12.33 4.00 -17.68
N LEU A 31 12.99 5.04 -17.15
CA LEU A 31 13.72 4.96 -15.89
C LEU A 31 12.78 4.71 -14.71
N MET A 32 11.65 5.41 -14.67
CA MET A 32 10.62 5.20 -13.64
C MET A 32 10.09 3.76 -13.64
N ARG A 33 9.82 3.20 -14.83
CA ARG A 33 9.38 1.80 -14.98
C ARG A 33 10.45 0.81 -14.53
N ALA A 34 11.71 1.03 -14.90
CA ALA A 34 12.82 0.18 -14.49
C ALA A 34 12.98 0.20 -12.96
N GLY A 35 13.00 1.39 -12.36
CA GLY A 35 13.07 1.56 -10.91
C GLY A 35 11.93 0.87 -10.17
N LEU A 36 10.68 1.11 -10.60
CA LEU A 36 9.51 0.44 -10.02
C LEU A 36 9.56 -1.08 -10.17
N SER A 37 9.99 -1.58 -11.32
CA SER A 37 10.08 -3.04 -11.57
C SER A 37 11.09 -3.68 -10.63
N VAL A 38 12.28 -3.08 -10.48
CA VAL A 38 13.31 -3.55 -9.55
C VAL A 38 12.81 -3.51 -8.12
N SER A 39 12.20 -2.40 -7.68
CA SER A 39 11.69 -2.25 -6.32
C SER A 39 10.58 -3.27 -6.00
N VAL A 40 9.64 -3.50 -6.93
CA VAL A 40 8.53 -4.45 -6.73
C VAL A 40 9.04 -5.89 -6.69
N VAL A 41 9.97 -6.27 -7.57
CA VAL A 41 10.55 -7.63 -7.58
C VAL A 41 11.33 -7.90 -6.29
N ILE A 42 12.18 -6.96 -5.86
CA ILE A 42 12.93 -7.09 -4.61
C ILE A 42 11.98 -7.15 -3.41
N GLY A 43 10.98 -6.26 -3.35
CA GLY A 43 9.99 -6.27 -2.27
C GLY A 43 9.17 -7.56 -2.22
N GLY A 44 8.80 -8.11 -3.39
CA GLY A 44 8.15 -9.41 -3.51
C GLY A 44 9.02 -10.55 -3.02
N ALA A 45 10.31 -10.56 -3.38
CA ALA A 45 11.28 -11.54 -2.89
C ALA A 45 11.43 -11.50 -1.37
N ILE A 46 11.62 -10.29 -0.79
CA ILE A 46 11.71 -10.09 0.66
C ILE A 46 10.44 -10.62 1.34
N THR A 47 9.27 -10.31 0.80
CA THR A 47 7.98 -10.81 1.33
C THR A 47 7.93 -12.34 1.32
N GLY A 48 8.35 -12.97 0.23
CA GLY A 48 8.46 -14.43 0.15
C GLY A 48 9.39 -15.00 1.21
N TRP A 49 10.53 -14.35 1.45
CA TRP A 49 11.50 -14.78 2.46
C TRP A 49 10.95 -14.63 3.89
N ILE A 50 10.22 -13.55 4.17
CA ILE A 50 9.55 -13.35 5.47
C ILE A 50 8.50 -14.45 5.69
N LEU A 51 7.73 -14.82 4.66
CA LEU A 51 6.75 -15.90 4.77
C LEU A 51 7.41 -17.26 5.04
N LEU A 52 8.50 -17.57 4.33
CA LEU A 52 9.28 -18.78 4.57
C LEU A 52 9.91 -18.79 5.97
N ALA A 53 10.42 -17.65 6.44
CA ALA A 53 10.86 -17.48 7.82
C ALA A 53 9.74 -17.74 8.83
N GLY A 54 8.53 -17.27 8.52
CA GLY A 54 7.36 -17.43 9.37
C GLY A 54 6.90 -18.89 9.52
N THR A 55 7.17 -19.78 8.56
CA THR A 55 6.80 -21.20 8.69
C THR A 55 7.63 -21.96 9.72
N LEU A 56 8.78 -21.41 10.12
CA LEU A 56 9.63 -21.96 11.17
C LEU A 56 9.10 -21.64 12.59
N LEU A 57 8.18 -20.69 12.69
CA LEU A 57 7.66 -20.22 13.97
C LEU A 57 6.46 -21.07 14.41
N PRO A 58 6.43 -21.53 15.69
CA PRO A 58 5.27 -22.23 16.24
C PRO A 58 4.06 -21.30 16.45
N GLY A 59 4.30 -19.98 16.41
CA GLY A 59 3.35 -18.91 16.61
C GLY A 59 4.07 -17.57 16.69
N PHE A 60 3.33 -16.46 16.62
CA PHE A 60 3.88 -15.13 16.82
C PHE A 60 3.34 -14.54 18.13
N ASP A 61 4.22 -14.43 19.12
CA ASP A 61 3.93 -13.72 20.38
C ASP A 61 4.76 -12.44 20.51
N SER A 62 6.04 -12.49 20.15
CA SER A 62 6.95 -11.36 20.26
C SER A 62 8.12 -11.46 19.27
N PHE A 63 8.76 -10.34 18.96
CA PHE A 63 9.98 -10.33 18.15
C PHE A 63 11.15 -11.04 18.86
N GLN A 64 11.16 -11.06 20.19
CA GLN A 64 12.14 -11.79 20.99
C GLN A 64 12.01 -13.30 20.78
N LEU A 65 10.77 -13.83 20.74
CA LEU A 65 10.52 -15.23 20.41
C LEU A 65 11.05 -15.57 19.01
N VAL A 66 10.81 -14.71 18.01
CA VAL A 66 11.33 -14.93 16.65
C VAL A 66 12.86 -14.98 16.65
N ALA A 67 13.52 -14.06 17.36
CA ALA A 67 14.98 -14.07 17.47
C ALA A 67 15.52 -15.34 18.14
N GLU A 68 14.84 -15.86 19.17
CA GLU A 68 15.23 -17.10 19.85
C GLU A 68 15.07 -18.31 18.93
N VAL A 69 13.94 -18.43 18.24
CA VAL A 69 13.72 -19.52 17.27
C VAL A 69 14.78 -19.49 16.19
N PHE A 70 15.15 -18.30 15.70
CA PHE A 70 16.23 -18.15 14.74
C PHE A 70 17.60 -18.54 15.32
N ARG A 71 17.85 -18.23 16.59
CA ARG A 71 19.06 -18.67 17.30
C ARG A 71 19.13 -20.18 17.39
N GLU A 72 18.05 -20.84 17.77
CA GLU A 72 17.99 -22.29 17.94
C GLU A 72 18.12 -23.03 16.60
N ARG A 73 17.49 -22.52 15.54
CA ARG A 73 17.45 -23.19 14.22
C ARG A 73 18.64 -22.89 13.33
N VAL A 74 19.18 -21.66 13.39
CA VAL A 74 20.21 -21.15 12.47
C VAL A 74 21.51 -20.78 13.19
N GLY A 75 21.48 -20.69 14.52
CA GLY A 75 22.60 -20.26 15.36
C GLY A 75 22.58 -18.75 15.65
N THR A 76 23.57 -18.29 16.43
CA THR A 76 23.68 -16.90 16.89
C THR A 76 23.58 -15.87 15.77
N TRP A 77 24.16 -16.18 14.60
CA TRP A 77 24.09 -15.31 13.43
C TRP A 77 22.67 -15.12 12.90
N GLY A 78 21.80 -16.13 13.00
CA GLY A 78 20.40 -16.01 12.60
C GLY A 78 19.65 -14.95 13.41
N ALA A 79 19.84 -14.95 14.73
CA ALA A 79 19.25 -13.95 15.62
C ALA A 79 19.80 -12.54 15.37
N ILE A 80 21.11 -12.41 15.15
CA ILE A 80 21.76 -11.12 14.86
C ILE A 80 21.25 -10.55 13.53
N LEU A 81 21.24 -11.35 12.47
CA LEU A 81 20.77 -10.92 11.15
C LEU A 81 19.28 -10.57 11.16
N PHE A 82 18.46 -11.32 11.91
CA PHE A 82 17.07 -10.97 12.13
C PHE A 82 16.93 -9.61 12.83
N GLY A 83 17.66 -9.37 13.92
CA GLY A 83 17.66 -8.10 14.63
C GLY A 83 18.11 -6.92 13.76
N LEU A 84 19.17 -7.11 12.97
CA LEU A 84 19.66 -6.12 12.01
C LEU A 84 18.62 -5.83 10.91
N GLY A 85 17.97 -6.87 10.38
CA GLY A 85 16.90 -6.72 9.40
C GLY A 85 15.69 -5.97 9.96
N LEU A 86 15.26 -6.31 11.17
CA LEU A 86 14.17 -5.63 11.86
C LEU A 86 14.50 -4.16 12.12
N PHE A 87 15.73 -3.86 12.55
CA PHE A 87 16.22 -2.49 12.70
C PHE A 87 16.23 -1.73 11.38
N ALA A 88 16.80 -2.31 10.32
CA ALA A 88 16.87 -1.67 9.00
C ALA A 88 15.48 -1.37 8.43
N ALA A 89 14.52 -2.28 8.59
CA ALA A 89 13.14 -2.08 8.18
C ALA A 89 12.48 -0.92 8.94
N GLY A 90 12.63 -0.88 10.28
CA GLY A 90 12.11 0.21 11.11
C GLY A 90 12.75 1.56 10.77
N PHE A 91 14.07 1.59 10.59
CA PHE A 91 14.83 2.80 10.26
C PHE A 91 14.41 3.39 8.90
N SER A 92 14.28 2.54 7.87
CA SER A 92 13.81 2.96 6.54
C SER A 92 12.40 3.58 6.58
N SER A 93 11.50 2.98 7.38
CA SER A 93 10.14 3.48 7.56
C SER A 93 10.10 4.82 8.31
N ALA A 94 10.95 5.00 9.33
CA ALA A 94 11.05 6.24 10.10
C ALA A 94 11.52 7.43 9.26
N ILE A 95 12.29 7.19 8.20
CA ILE A 95 12.70 8.23 7.24
C ILE A 95 11.59 8.48 6.20
N THR A 96 11.02 7.40 5.66
CA THR A 96 10.09 7.48 4.52
C THR A 96 8.73 8.05 4.91
N SER A 97 8.20 7.70 6.09
CA SER A 97 6.90 8.17 6.58
C SER A 97 6.78 9.70 6.69
N PRO A 98 7.70 10.42 7.37
CA PRO A 98 7.65 11.88 7.45
C PRO A 98 7.92 12.54 6.09
N PHE A 99 8.73 11.93 5.22
CA PHE A 99 8.95 12.44 3.87
C PHE A 99 7.68 12.32 3.01
N ALA A 100 7.00 11.17 3.04
CA ALA A 100 5.74 10.97 2.33
C ALA A 100 4.66 11.97 2.76
N ALA A 101 4.56 12.24 4.07
CA ALA A 101 3.63 13.24 4.59
C ALA A 101 3.92 14.65 4.04
N GLN A 102 5.20 15.02 3.95
CA GLN A 102 5.63 16.29 3.35
C GLN A 102 5.27 16.37 1.87
N VAL A 103 5.56 15.31 1.10
CA VAL A 103 5.22 15.26 -0.32
C VAL A 103 3.72 15.40 -0.54
N VAL A 104 2.88 14.74 0.26
CA VAL A 104 1.42 14.87 0.18
C VAL A 104 0.97 16.30 0.52
N ALA A 105 1.53 16.92 1.56
CA ALA A 105 1.22 18.31 1.91
C ALA A 105 1.51 19.28 0.76
N GLU A 106 2.65 19.13 0.09
CA GLU A 106 3.06 19.98 -1.02
C GLU A 106 2.28 19.70 -2.30
N THR A 107 2.07 18.42 -2.64
CA THR A 107 1.52 18.02 -3.95
C THR A 107 0.00 17.93 -3.99
N VAL A 108 -0.63 17.50 -2.90
CA VAL A 108 -2.08 17.31 -2.82
C VAL A 108 -2.75 18.54 -2.20
N PHE A 109 -2.23 19.02 -1.08
CA PHE A 109 -2.80 20.18 -0.38
C PHE A 109 -2.21 21.53 -0.82
N GLY A 110 -1.18 21.52 -1.66
CA GLY A 110 -0.58 22.74 -2.20
C GLY A 110 0.13 23.61 -1.16
N TRP A 111 0.55 23.03 -0.02
CA TRP A 111 1.22 23.79 1.03
C TRP A 111 2.56 24.32 0.52
N ARG A 112 2.75 25.65 0.58
CA ARG A 112 4.00 26.32 0.17
C ARG A 112 4.86 26.76 1.35
N ASN A 113 4.30 26.74 2.57
CA ASN A 113 5.02 27.13 3.78
C ASN A 113 5.95 25.99 4.23
N ARG A 114 7.25 26.18 4.02
CA ARG A 114 8.30 25.21 4.38
C ARG A 114 8.30 24.84 5.86
N HIS A 115 7.98 25.77 6.76
CA HIS A 115 7.93 25.47 8.20
C HIS A 115 6.76 24.57 8.55
N ALA A 116 5.58 24.81 7.95
CA ALA A 116 4.40 23.96 8.14
C ALA A 116 4.63 22.54 7.61
N VAL A 117 5.23 22.41 6.43
CA VAL A 117 5.58 21.11 5.82
C VAL A 117 6.58 20.35 6.70
N LYS A 118 7.66 21.00 7.15
CA LYS A 118 8.62 20.38 8.06
C LYS A 118 8.00 20.00 9.41
N ALA A 119 7.12 20.84 9.96
CA ALA A 119 6.42 20.55 11.20
C ALA A 119 5.52 19.32 11.07
N LEU A 120 4.84 19.14 9.93
CA LEU A 120 4.08 17.92 9.65
C LEU A 120 4.97 16.68 9.63
N GLY A 121 6.12 16.75 8.97
CA GLY A 121 7.10 15.66 8.97
C GLY A 121 7.58 15.31 10.38
N LEU A 122 7.96 16.32 11.16
CA LEU A 122 8.38 16.12 12.54
C LEU A 122 7.27 15.55 13.41
N PHE A 123 6.03 16.00 13.21
CA PHE A 123 4.85 15.46 13.90
C PHE A 123 4.68 13.96 13.60
N VAL A 124 4.75 13.54 12.33
CA VAL A 124 4.67 12.12 11.95
C VAL A 124 5.80 11.28 12.55
N LEU A 125 7.02 11.82 12.59
CA LEU A 125 8.14 11.14 13.25
C LEU A 125 7.92 11.02 14.76
N ALA A 126 7.46 12.10 15.40
CA ALA A 126 7.23 12.16 16.83
C ALA A 126 6.11 11.20 17.27
N THR A 127 5.02 11.07 16.50
CA THR A 127 3.97 10.09 16.80
C THR A 127 4.52 8.67 16.75
N GLY A 128 5.27 8.33 15.70
CA GLY A 128 5.95 7.03 15.59
C GLY A 128 6.87 6.74 16.77
N LEU A 129 7.66 7.74 17.21
CA LEU A 129 8.55 7.62 18.35
C LEU A 129 7.78 7.40 19.66
N VAL A 130 6.75 8.20 19.95
CA VAL A 130 5.94 8.06 21.17
C VAL A 130 5.27 6.69 21.24
N PHE A 131 4.70 6.21 20.13
CA PHE A 131 4.12 4.87 20.08
C PHE A 131 5.18 3.78 20.24
N GLY A 132 6.33 3.91 19.59
CA GLY A 132 7.44 2.96 19.73
C GLY A 132 7.95 2.85 21.17
N LEU A 133 8.09 3.98 21.87
CA LEU A 133 8.50 4.03 23.27
C LEU A 133 7.43 3.51 24.24
N SER A 134 6.16 3.51 23.85
CA SER A 134 5.07 3.07 24.71
C SER A 134 5.06 1.54 24.97
N GLY A 135 5.79 0.76 24.16
CA GLY A 135 5.87 -0.70 24.29
C GLY A 135 4.55 -1.44 24.02
N ARG A 136 3.47 -0.74 23.65
CA ARG A 136 2.16 -1.33 23.35
C ARG A 136 2.10 -1.71 21.88
N ALA A 137 1.71 -2.94 21.60
CA ALA A 137 1.46 -3.38 20.22
C ALA A 137 0.30 -2.53 19.64
N PRO A 138 0.52 -1.73 18.59
CA PRO A 138 -0.51 -0.84 18.04
C PRO A 138 -1.49 -1.61 17.14
N ILE A 139 -1.89 -2.83 17.53
CA ILE A 139 -2.74 -3.73 16.74
C ILE A 139 -4.06 -3.03 16.35
N PRO A 140 -4.80 -2.37 17.27
CA PRO A 140 -6.02 -1.66 16.89
C PRO A 140 -5.77 -0.55 15.86
N ILE A 141 -4.66 0.17 15.99
CA ILE A 141 -4.28 1.25 15.07
C ILE A 141 -3.95 0.68 13.69
N ILE A 142 -3.23 -0.44 13.63
CA ILE A 142 -2.93 -1.15 12.39
C ILE A 142 -4.22 -1.55 11.67
N VAL A 143 -5.21 -2.08 12.39
CA VAL A 143 -6.51 -2.45 11.81
C VAL A 143 -7.25 -1.24 11.24
N VAL A 144 -7.28 -0.11 11.97
CA VAL A 144 -7.91 1.13 11.47
C VAL A 144 -7.21 1.65 10.21
N VAL A 145 -5.88 1.68 10.21
CA VAL A 145 -5.08 2.11 9.04
C VAL A 145 -5.30 1.16 7.85
N GLN A 146 -5.43 -0.14 8.09
CA GLN A 146 -5.77 -1.12 7.06
C GLN A 146 -7.15 -0.87 6.45
N ALA A 147 -8.16 -0.52 7.26
CA ALA A 147 -9.48 -0.17 6.75
C ALA A 147 -9.43 1.07 5.85
N LEU A 148 -8.71 2.11 6.27
CA LEU A 148 -8.52 3.34 5.48
C LEU A 148 -7.79 3.06 4.16
N ASN A 149 -6.72 2.26 4.19
CA ASN A 149 -6.01 1.86 2.98
C ASN A 149 -6.92 1.04 2.05
N GLY A 150 -7.75 0.15 2.62
CA GLY A 150 -8.73 -0.62 1.86
C GLY A 150 -9.78 0.24 1.15
N LEU A 151 -10.13 1.40 1.70
CA LEU A 151 -11.02 2.36 1.04
C LEU A 151 -10.29 3.22 0.00
N LEU A 152 -9.12 3.75 0.35
CA LEU A 152 -8.39 4.71 -0.48
C LEU A 152 -7.85 4.08 -1.77
N LEU A 153 -7.39 2.83 -1.70
CA LEU A 153 -6.73 2.20 -2.83
C LEU A 153 -7.63 2.05 -4.07
N PRO A 154 -8.85 1.46 -3.99
CA PRO A 154 -9.74 1.38 -5.16
C PRO A 154 -10.15 2.75 -5.68
N LEU A 155 -10.34 3.74 -4.80
CA LEU A 155 -10.65 5.11 -5.21
C LEU A 155 -9.53 5.70 -6.08
N LEU A 156 -8.28 5.58 -5.62
CA LEU A 156 -7.12 6.07 -6.37
C LEU A 156 -6.89 5.30 -7.66
N THR A 157 -7.02 3.97 -7.64
CA THR A 157 -6.88 3.15 -8.85
C THR A 157 -7.94 3.52 -9.90
N GLY A 158 -9.20 3.66 -9.50
CA GLY A 158 -10.28 4.08 -10.40
C GLY A 158 -10.04 5.49 -10.97
N LEU A 159 -9.61 6.43 -10.13
CA LEU A 159 -9.24 7.77 -10.56
C LEU A 159 -8.09 7.75 -11.57
N LEU A 160 -7.03 6.99 -11.31
CA LEU A 160 -5.89 6.89 -12.24
C LEU A 160 -6.31 6.30 -13.58
N ILE A 161 -7.10 5.21 -13.59
CA ILE A 161 -7.63 4.62 -14.83
C ILE A 161 -8.45 5.65 -15.61
N PHE A 162 -9.26 6.46 -14.92
CA PHE A 162 -10.04 7.52 -15.53
C PHE A 162 -9.16 8.64 -16.12
N LEU A 163 -8.12 9.08 -15.41
CA LEU A 163 -7.23 10.17 -15.84
C LEU A 163 -6.34 9.77 -17.01
N ILE A 164 -5.76 8.55 -17.00
CA ILE A 164 -4.86 8.11 -18.08
C ILE A 164 -5.59 7.84 -19.41
N ASN A 165 -6.91 7.67 -19.37
CA ASN A 165 -7.77 7.52 -20.55
C ASN A 165 -8.36 8.85 -21.02
N ASP A 166 -8.06 9.98 -20.36
CA ASP A 166 -8.49 11.31 -20.77
C ASP A 166 -7.51 11.91 -21.80
N PRO A 167 -7.92 12.12 -23.06
CA PRO A 167 -7.03 12.70 -24.08
C PRO A 167 -6.72 14.18 -23.85
N ARG A 168 -7.44 14.86 -22.94
CA ARG A 168 -7.08 16.22 -22.49
C ARG A 168 -5.86 16.23 -21.58
N LEU A 169 -5.56 15.10 -20.93
CA LEU A 169 -4.46 14.96 -19.97
C LEU A 169 -3.28 14.15 -20.54
N VAL A 170 -3.57 13.09 -21.30
CA VAL A 170 -2.58 12.18 -21.87
C VAL A 170 -2.77 12.07 -23.38
N SER A 171 -1.73 12.33 -24.16
CA SER A 171 -1.78 12.23 -25.62
C SER A 171 -2.24 10.84 -26.08
N ARG A 172 -2.98 10.75 -27.19
CA ARG A 172 -3.55 9.48 -27.68
C ARG A 172 -2.49 8.40 -27.92
N SER A 173 -1.26 8.77 -28.29
CA SER A 173 -0.14 7.84 -28.48
C SER A 173 0.44 7.28 -27.18
N ALA A 174 0.24 7.98 -26.05
CA ALA A 174 0.71 7.57 -24.73
C ALA A 174 -0.40 6.89 -23.89
N GLN A 175 -1.64 6.84 -24.38
CA GLN A 175 -2.75 6.19 -23.69
C GLN A 175 -2.60 4.66 -23.65
N PRO A 176 -3.13 4.00 -22.61
CA PRO A 176 -3.28 2.56 -22.57
C PRO A 176 -3.89 1.96 -23.84
N SER A 177 -3.32 0.85 -24.31
CA SER A 177 -4.01 0.00 -25.29
C SER A 177 -5.28 -0.61 -24.66
N TRP A 178 -6.22 -1.05 -25.50
CA TRP A 178 -7.43 -1.73 -25.02
C TRP A 178 -7.12 -2.97 -24.18
N GLY A 179 -6.12 -3.76 -24.57
CA GLY A 179 -5.65 -4.90 -23.78
C GLY A 179 -5.05 -4.50 -22.43
N TYR A 180 -4.30 -3.39 -22.37
CA TYR A 180 -3.77 -2.88 -21.10
C TYR A 180 -4.89 -2.36 -20.18
N ASN A 181 -5.93 -1.72 -20.74
CA ASN A 181 -7.11 -1.33 -19.96
C ASN A 181 -7.84 -2.53 -19.34
N LEU A 182 -7.91 -3.67 -20.03
CA LEU A 182 -8.45 -4.90 -19.44
C LEU A 182 -7.62 -5.35 -18.22
N ILE A 183 -6.28 -5.31 -18.32
CA ILE A 183 -5.39 -5.61 -17.18
C ILE A 183 -5.64 -4.64 -16.03
N LEU A 184 -5.76 -3.33 -16.32
CA LEU A 184 -6.06 -2.32 -15.30
C LEU A 184 -7.42 -2.53 -14.61
N LEU A 185 -8.43 -2.99 -15.35
CA LEU A 185 -9.74 -3.34 -14.79
C LEU A 185 -9.67 -4.61 -13.92
N ILE A 186 -8.85 -5.60 -14.29
CA ILE A 186 -8.59 -6.78 -13.44
C ILE A 186 -7.89 -6.34 -12.14
N VAL A 187 -6.89 -5.45 -12.23
CA VAL A 187 -6.22 -4.89 -11.06
C VAL A 187 -7.21 -4.11 -10.19
N MET A 188 -8.04 -3.27 -10.78
CA MET A 188 -9.10 -2.53 -10.07
C MET A 188 -10.05 -3.46 -9.34
N MET A 189 -10.49 -4.54 -10.00
CA MET A 189 -11.36 -5.55 -9.41
C MET A 189 -10.71 -6.21 -8.20
N ALA A 190 -9.44 -6.64 -8.33
CA ALA A 190 -8.69 -7.27 -7.24
C ALA A 190 -8.52 -6.31 -6.06
N VAL A 191 -8.07 -5.08 -6.33
CA VAL A 191 -7.87 -4.03 -5.33
C VAL A 191 -9.17 -3.70 -4.60
N THR A 192 -10.28 -3.56 -5.31
CA THR A 192 -11.60 -3.25 -4.74
C THR A 192 -12.05 -4.38 -3.82
N ARG A 193 -11.92 -5.63 -4.27
CA ARG A 193 -12.28 -6.81 -3.47
C ARG A 193 -11.45 -6.90 -2.19
N ILE A 194 -10.14 -6.68 -2.30
CA ILE A 194 -9.23 -6.73 -1.16
C ILE A 194 -9.55 -5.59 -0.17
N GLY A 195 -9.77 -4.38 -0.69
CA GLY A 195 -10.10 -3.22 0.11
C GLY A 195 -11.40 -3.36 0.90
N LEU A 196 -12.47 -3.80 0.22
CA LEU A 196 -13.75 -4.13 0.85
C LEU A 196 -13.59 -5.23 1.91
N THR A 197 -12.79 -6.27 1.63
CA THR A 197 -12.51 -7.32 2.61
C THR A 197 -11.81 -6.77 3.85
N GLY A 198 -10.87 -5.83 3.68
CA GLY A 198 -10.20 -5.14 4.79
C GLY A 198 -11.17 -4.34 5.66
N ILE A 199 -12.10 -3.63 5.04
CA ILE A 199 -13.16 -2.87 5.73
C ILE A 199 -14.08 -3.81 6.50
N LEU A 200 -14.58 -4.87 5.86
CA LEU A 200 -15.51 -5.83 6.46
C LEU A 200 -14.88 -6.57 7.65
N LYS A 201 -13.60 -6.94 7.57
CA LYS A 201 -12.88 -7.54 8.69
C LYS A 201 -12.67 -6.56 9.85
N SER A 202 -12.35 -5.31 9.53
CA SER A 202 -12.21 -4.26 10.55
C SER A 202 -13.54 -4.00 11.25
N TRP A 203 -14.65 -4.02 10.51
CA TRP A 203 -16.00 -3.95 11.05
C TRP A 203 -16.33 -5.12 11.98
N GLN A 204 -16.02 -6.35 11.55
CA GLN A 204 -16.23 -7.54 12.37
C GLN A 204 -15.40 -7.50 13.66
N ALA A 205 -14.14 -7.03 13.59
CA ALA A 205 -13.28 -6.92 14.76
C ALA A 205 -13.81 -5.93 15.81
N VAL A 206 -14.54 -4.90 15.39
CA VAL A 206 -15.12 -3.87 16.28
C VAL A 206 -16.51 -4.28 16.79
N THR A 207 -17.34 -4.88 15.94
CA THR A 207 -18.76 -5.11 16.24
C THR A 207 -19.10 -6.55 16.63
N GLY A 208 -18.21 -7.51 16.36
CA GLY A 208 -18.47 -8.94 16.51
C GLY A 208 -19.44 -9.52 15.47
N VAL A 209 -20.00 -8.69 14.58
CA VAL A 209 -21.00 -9.12 13.58
C VAL A 209 -20.28 -9.65 12.34
N ALA A 210 -20.64 -10.86 11.93
CA ALA A 210 -20.13 -11.46 10.70
C ALA A 210 -20.58 -10.66 9.47
N PRO A 211 -19.67 -10.28 8.57
CA PRO A 211 -20.01 -9.52 7.38
C PRO A 211 -20.73 -10.40 6.34
N VAL A 212 -21.60 -9.79 5.56
CA VAL A 212 -22.33 -10.47 4.48
C VAL A 212 -21.45 -10.55 3.23
N GLU A 213 -20.87 -11.73 2.98
CA GLU A 213 -19.81 -11.89 1.96
C GLU A 213 -20.25 -11.58 0.52
N TRP A 214 -21.52 -11.83 0.14
CA TRP A 214 -21.99 -11.57 -1.22
C TRP A 214 -22.02 -10.07 -1.58
N ILE A 215 -22.15 -9.19 -0.58
CA ILE A 215 -22.13 -7.73 -0.79
C ILE A 215 -20.78 -7.30 -1.37
N ASN A 216 -19.68 -7.91 -0.92
CA ASN A 216 -18.35 -7.60 -1.42
C ASN A 216 -18.22 -7.89 -2.93
N GLY A 217 -18.72 -9.05 -3.36
CA GLY A 217 -18.72 -9.43 -4.78
C GLY A 217 -19.54 -8.48 -5.66
N LEU A 218 -20.75 -8.12 -5.22
CA LEU A 218 -21.61 -7.20 -5.95
C LEU A 218 -21.02 -5.78 -6.03
N VAL A 219 -20.55 -5.22 -4.91
CA VAL A 219 -19.97 -3.88 -4.89
C VAL A 219 -18.71 -3.83 -5.77
N THR A 220 -17.86 -4.86 -5.69
CA THR A 220 -16.68 -4.99 -6.55
C THR A 220 -17.05 -4.99 -8.03
N GLY A 221 -18.06 -5.78 -8.42
CA GLY A 221 -18.54 -5.86 -9.80
C GLY A 221 -19.10 -4.52 -10.29
N LEU A 222 -19.97 -3.87 -9.50
CA LEU A 222 -20.59 -2.59 -9.84
C LEU A 222 -19.55 -1.47 -9.99
N VAL A 223 -18.61 -1.35 -9.04
CA VAL A 223 -17.55 -0.33 -9.08
C VAL A 223 -16.66 -0.54 -10.31
N THR A 224 -16.26 -1.79 -10.58
CA THR A 224 -15.41 -2.11 -11.74
C THR A 224 -16.13 -1.79 -13.06
N ALA A 225 -17.41 -2.17 -13.17
CA ALA A 225 -18.23 -1.87 -14.34
C ALA A 225 -18.43 -0.37 -14.55
N ALA A 226 -18.65 0.40 -13.47
CA ALA A 226 -18.78 1.84 -13.53
C ALA A 226 -17.48 2.51 -14.04
N VAL A 227 -16.31 2.10 -13.51
CA VAL A 227 -15.00 2.61 -13.97
C VAL A 227 -14.74 2.23 -15.42
N ALA A 228 -15.08 1.01 -15.83
CA ALA A 228 -14.99 0.58 -17.23
C ALA A 228 -15.86 1.47 -18.14
N ALA A 229 -17.13 1.69 -17.79
CA ALA A 229 -18.03 2.54 -18.56
C ALA A 229 -17.53 3.99 -18.65
N LEU A 230 -17.05 4.57 -17.54
CA LEU A 230 -16.53 5.93 -17.49
C LEU A 230 -15.25 6.09 -18.32
N SER A 231 -14.32 5.15 -18.22
CA SER A 231 -13.06 5.18 -18.99
C SER A 231 -13.30 5.02 -20.49
N ILE A 232 -14.18 4.10 -20.90
CA ILE A 232 -14.57 3.90 -22.30
C ILE A 232 -15.25 5.14 -22.86
N ARG A 233 -16.27 5.64 -22.15
CA ARG A 233 -16.99 6.86 -22.56
C ARG A 233 -16.01 7.99 -22.78
N LYS A 234 -15.12 8.24 -21.82
CA LYS A 234 -14.19 9.36 -21.87
C LYS A 234 -13.18 9.25 -23.01
N ARG A 235 -12.71 8.04 -23.32
CA ARG A 235 -11.83 7.78 -24.46
C ARG A 235 -12.53 8.04 -25.80
N LEU A 236 -13.83 7.76 -25.91
CA LEU A 236 -14.62 7.89 -27.14
C LEU A 236 -15.21 9.29 -27.37
N THR A 237 -15.63 9.98 -26.31
CA THR A 237 -16.37 11.27 -26.42
C THR A 237 -15.48 12.50 -26.42
N SER A 238 -14.17 12.32 -26.32
CA SER A 238 -13.24 13.44 -26.29
C SER A 238 -12.69 13.69 -27.69
N PRO A 239 -12.72 14.96 -28.18
CA PRO A 239 -12.35 15.30 -29.55
C PRO A 239 -10.93 14.86 -29.93
#